data_AF-A0AAW2N721-F1
#
_entry.id   AF-A0AAW2N721-F1
#
_cell.length_a   1.000
_cell.length_b   1.000
_cell.length_c   1.000
_cell.angle_alpha   90.00
_cell.angle_beta   90.00
_cell.angle_gamma   90.00
#
_symmetry.space_group_name_H-M   'P 1'
#
loop_
_entity.id
_entity.type
_entity.pdbx_description
1 polymer ?
#
loop_
_entity_poly.entity_id
_entity_poly.type
_entity_poly.pdbx_seq_one_letter_code
_entity_poly.pdbx_strand_id
1 'polypeptide(L)'
;MEIFSMYGVGIPTERAYVYKFSPAAECFIPFQIDTSADGADGAHCLQGGVYSVDGDETVPVLSAGFMSAKGWRGKTRFNPSGIRTFLREYNHAPPTTLLEGRGTQSGAHVDIMGNFALIEDIIRVAAGATGEEIGGDKVHSDIFKWLTRLLNERLGSVGNPQHSGL
;
A
#
# COMPACT_ATOMS: atom_id res chain seq x y z
N MET A 1 10.49 22.77 -5.47
CA MET A 1 9.44 22.02 -4.75
C MET A 1 9.45 20.59 -5.26
N GLU A 2 9.37 19.63 -4.35
CA GLU A 2 9.40 18.19 -4.62
C GLU A 2 8.32 17.54 -3.74
N ILE A 3 7.78 16.40 -4.18
CA ILE A 3 6.78 15.63 -3.43
C ILE A 3 7.42 14.30 -3.04
N PHE A 4 7.33 13.94 -1.76
CA PHE A 4 7.81 12.67 -1.24
C PHE A 4 6.63 11.86 -0.70
N SER A 5 6.41 10.66 -1.25
CA SER A 5 5.56 9.64 -0.60
C SER A 5 6.46 8.71 0.18
N MET A 6 6.34 8.76 1.51
CA MET A 6 7.09 7.95 2.46
C MET A 6 6.11 7.06 3.21
N TYR A 7 6.22 5.74 3.09
CA TYR A 7 5.29 4.80 3.73
C TYR A 7 5.93 3.43 3.99
N GLY A 8 5.33 2.68 4.91
CA GLY A 8 5.79 1.35 5.30
C GLY A 8 5.27 0.25 4.39
N VAL A 9 6.05 -0.81 4.25
CA VAL A 9 5.71 -1.99 3.42
C VAL A 9 6.18 -3.27 4.11
N GLY A 10 5.74 -4.42 3.61
CA GLY A 10 6.16 -5.74 4.10
C GLY A 10 5.30 -6.29 5.22
N ILE A 11 4.14 -5.67 5.52
CA ILE A 11 3.23 -6.11 6.57
C ILE A 11 1.88 -6.51 5.97
N PRO A 12 1.34 -7.70 6.32
CA PRO A 12 -0.03 -8.07 5.96
C PRO A 12 -1.03 -7.00 6.40
N THR A 13 -1.76 -6.46 5.44
CA THR A 13 -2.69 -5.34 5.62
C THR A 13 -4.05 -5.70 5.03
N GLU A 14 -5.10 -5.45 5.81
CA GLU A 14 -6.46 -5.85 5.47
C GLU A 14 -6.95 -5.18 4.17
N ARG A 15 -7.59 -5.97 3.29
CA ARG A 15 -8.12 -5.51 2.00
C ARG A 15 -9.60 -5.82 1.81
N ALA A 16 -10.05 -6.97 2.31
CA ALA A 16 -11.44 -7.41 2.15
C ALA A 16 -11.82 -8.38 3.26
N TYR A 17 -13.12 -8.60 3.43
CA TYR A 17 -13.67 -9.45 4.48
C TYR A 17 -14.70 -10.40 3.89
N VAL A 18 -14.71 -11.63 4.40
CA VAL A 18 -15.77 -12.61 4.15
C VAL A 18 -16.80 -12.45 5.26
N TYR A 19 -18.03 -12.16 4.90
CA TYR A 19 -19.14 -12.01 5.84
C TYR A 19 -20.08 -13.21 5.79
N LYS A 20 -20.59 -13.62 6.95
CA LYS A 20 -21.72 -14.56 7.08
C LYS A 20 -22.92 -13.90 7.73
N PHE A 21 -24.10 -14.36 7.34
CA PHE A 21 -25.35 -13.91 7.93
C PHE A 21 -25.46 -14.36 9.41
N SER A 22 -25.87 -13.45 10.29
CA SER A 22 -26.06 -13.71 11.72
C SER A 22 -27.41 -13.18 12.19
N PRO A 23 -28.44 -14.03 12.30
CA PRO A 23 -29.80 -13.60 12.67
C PRO A 23 -29.94 -13.22 14.15
N ALA A 24 -28.95 -13.52 15.00
CA ALA A 24 -28.96 -13.21 16.43
C ALA A 24 -28.62 -11.75 16.77
N ALA A 25 -28.38 -10.90 15.76
CA ALA A 25 -28.06 -9.50 15.93
C ALA A 25 -29.34 -8.67 16.21
N GLU A 26 -29.88 -8.76 17.43
CA GLU A 26 -30.98 -7.88 17.84
C GLU A 26 -30.48 -6.41 17.81
N CYS A 27 -31.05 -5.60 16.92
CA CYS A 27 -30.74 -4.19 16.62
C CYS A 27 -29.50 -3.86 15.75
N PHE A 28 -28.84 -4.81 15.07
CA PHE A 28 -27.63 -4.52 14.25
C PHE A 28 -27.66 -5.12 12.83
N ILE A 29 -26.68 -4.70 12.01
CA ILE A 29 -26.42 -5.23 10.67
C ILE A 29 -26.31 -6.77 10.77
N PRO A 30 -27.11 -7.56 10.01
CA PRO A 30 -27.21 -9.01 10.21
C PRO A 30 -26.05 -9.78 9.56
N PHE A 31 -24.85 -9.21 9.57
CA PHE A 31 -23.63 -9.77 9.01
C PHE A 31 -22.51 -9.67 10.02
N GLN A 32 -21.73 -10.74 10.15
CA GLN A 32 -20.50 -10.78 10.94
C GLN A 32 -19.38 -11.36 10.08
N ILE A 33 -18.13 -11.04 10.41
CA ILE A 33 -16.98 -11.65 9.74
C ILE A 33 -17.04 -13.16 9.96
N ASP A 34 -16.90 -13.92 8.88
CA ASP A 34 -16.86 -15.37 8.95
C ASP A 34 -15.47 -15.84 9.37
N THR A 35 -15.24 -15.93 10.67
CA THR A 35 -13.96 -16.38 11.23
C THR A 35 -13.60 -17.84 10.92
N SER A 36 -14.52 -18.61 10.33
CA SER A 36 -14.23 -19.97 9.82
C SER A 36 -13.77 -20.00 8.37
N ALA A 37 -13.76 -18.86 7.68
CA ALA A 37 -13.26 -18.76 6.31
C ALA A 37 -11.75 -18.57 6.31
N ASP A 38 -11.02 -19.66 6.04
CA ASP A 38 -9.57 -19.65 5.86
C ASP A 38 -9.19 -20.01 4.42
N GLY A 39 -8.03 -19.51 3.97
CA GLY A 39 -7.48 -19.88 2.67
C GLY A 39 -7.15 -21.36 2.59
N ALA A 40 -7.37 -21.98 1.43
CA ALA A 40 -6.91 -23.35 1.18
C ALA A 40 -5.37 -23.43 1.26
N ASP A 41 -4.86 -24.60 1.68
CA ASP A 41 -3.46 -24.89 1.96
C ASP A 41 -2.49 -24.20 0.96
N GLY A 42 -1.83 -23.13 1.42
CA GLY A 42 -0.79 -22.39 0.70
C GLY A 42 -1.17 -20.97 0.25
N ALA A 43 -2.45 -20.59 0.26
CA ALA A 43 -2.88 -19.22 -0.01
C ALA A 43 -2.99 -18.40 1.29
N HIS A 44 -1.85 -17.97 1.83
CA HIS A 44 -1.71 -17.19 3.09
C HIS A 44 -2.44 -15.82 3.12
N CYS A 45 -3.22 -15.49 2.09
CA CYS A 45 -3.87 -14.19 1.99
C CYS A 45 -5.24 -14.15 2.67
N LEU A 46 -5.86 -15.29 3.02
CA LEU A 46 -7.14 -15.33 3.74
C LEU A 46 -6.95 -16.04 5.09
N GLN A 47 -7.20 -15.33 6.18
CA GLN A 47 -7.15 -15.88 7.53
C GLN A 47 -8.30 -15.32 8.36
N GLY A 48 -9.09 -16.18 9.00
CA GLY A 48 -10.18 -15.79 9.89
C GLY A 48 -11.21 -14.87 9.23
N GLY A 49 -11.47 -15.07 7.93
CA GLY A 49 -12.39 -14.23 7.16
C GLY A 49 -11.81 -12.90 6.68
N VAL A 50 -10.52 -12.64 6.89
CA VAL A 50 -9.84 -11.40 6.47
C VAL A 50 -8.88 -11.69 5.33
N TYR A 51 -9.06 -10.98 4.21
CA TYR A 51 -8.10 -10.96 3.13
C TYR A 51 -7.04 -9.89 3.35
N SER A 52 -5.77 -10.27 3.32
CA SER A 52 -4.64 -9.36 3.47
C SER A 52 -3.82 -9.23 2.19
N VAL A 53 -3.19 -8.07 2.03
CA VAL A 53 -2.20 -7.76 0.99
C VAL A 53 -1.02 -7.00 1.62
N ASP A 54 0.02 -6.73 0.83
CA ASP A 54 1.15 -5.93 1.29
C ASP A 54 0.73 -4.47 1.64
N GLY A 55 1.26 -3.96 2.75
CA GLY A 55 1.01 -2.61 3.27
C GLY A 55 1.73 -2.35 4.59
N ASP A 56 1.18 -1.44 5.38
CA ASP A 56 1.73 -0.99 6.67
C ASP A 56 0.90 -1.44 7.88
N GLU A 57 0.17 -2.57 7.78
CA GLU A 57 -0.84 -3.07 8.75
C GLU A 57 -2.22 -2.42 8.58
N THR A 58 -2.30 -1.15 8.14
CA THR A 58 -3.57 -0.39 8.04
C THR A 58 -3.91 0.00 6.60
N VAL A 59 -2.93 0.48 5.86
CA VAL A 59 -3.05 1.05 4.52
C VAL A 59 -2.32 0.16 3.51
N PRO A 60 -3.02 -0.44 2.53
CA PRO A 60 -2.38 -1.22 1.48
C PRO A 60 -1.39 -0.37 0.66
N VAL A 61 -0.28 -0.98 0.22
CA VAL A 61 0.75 -0.31 -0.61
C VAL A 61 0.15 0.38 -1.83
N LEU A 62 -0.82 -0.26 -2.48
CA LEU A 62 -1.48 0.32 -3.65
C LEU A 62 -2.20 1.64 -3.30
N SER A 63 -2.76 1.76 -2.10
CA SER A 63 -3.38 3.02 -1.65
C SER A 63 -2.32 4.09 -1.36
N ALA A 64 -1.27 3.74 -0.61
CA ALA A 64 -0.22 4.68 -0.20
C ALA A 64 0.65 5.18 -1.36
N GLY A 65 0.95 4.30 -2.33
CA GLY A 65 1.95 4.56 -3.37
C GLY A 65 1.40 4.90 -4.76
N PHE A 66 0.13 4.64 -5.08
CA PHE A 66 -0.40 4.76 -6.45
C PHE A 66 -0.16 6.15 -7.06
N MET A 67 -0.39 7.21 -6.27
CA MET A 67 -0.26 8.57 -6.78
C MET A 67 1.19 8.88 -7.13
N SER A 68 2.15 8.63 -6.24
CA SER A 68 3.56 8.91 -6.52
C SER A 68 4.18 7.95 -7.56
N ALA A 69 3.71 6.71 -7.63
CA ALA A 69 4.17 5.76 -8.63
C ALA A 69 3.60 6.02 -10.05
N LYS A 70 2.38 6.59 -10.17
CA LYS A 70 1.74 6.82 -11.47
C LYS A 70 1.01 8.16 -11.59
N GLY A 71 0.13 8.48 -10.66
CA GLY A 71 -0.78 9.63 -10.78
C GLY A 71 -0.05 10.98 -10.94
N TRP A 72 0.98 11.21 -10.12
CA TRP A 72 1.80 12.42 -10.09
C TRP A 72 3.13 12.27 -10.82
N ARG A 73 3.46 11.08 -11.34
CA ARG A 73 4.77 10.83 -11.96
C ARG A 73 4.86 11.55 -13.31
N GLY A 74 5.71 12.57 -13.38
CA GLY A 74 5.86 13.43 -14.55
C GLY A 74 4.73 14.46 -14.71
N LYS A 75 4.58 15.02 -15.91
CA LYS A 75 3.52 16.00 -16.19
C LYS A 75 2.21 15.27 -16.53
N THR A 76 1.25 15.33 -15.62
CA THR A 76 -0.04 14.64 -15.75
C THR A 76 -1.19 15.59 -15.42
N ARG A 77 -2.45 15.14 -15.60
CA ARG A 77 -3.62 15.91 -15.14
C ARG A 77 -3.66 16.12 -13.62
N PHE A 78 -2.98 15.27 -12.86
CA PHE A 78 -2.92 15.33 -11.40
C PHE A 78 -1.63 16.01 -10.89
N ASN A 79 -0.65 16.22 -11.76
CA ASN A 79 0.56 16.99 -11.51
C ASN A 79 0.87 17.88 -12.74
N PRO A 80 0.07 18.95 -12.96
CA PRO A 80 0.19 19.78 -14.16
C PRO A 80 1.50 20.57 -14.21
N SER A 81 2.08 20.86 -13.05
CA SER A 81 3.38 21.53 -12.93
C SER A 81 4.57 20.60 -13.15
N GLY A 82 4.35 19.28 -13.26
CA GLY A 82 5.42 18.30 -13.40
C GLY A 82 6.41 18.33 -12.25
N ILE A 83 5.93 18.59 -11.03
CA ILE A 83 6.76 18.58 -9.81
C ILE A 83 7.42 17.21 -9.68
N ARG A 84 8.72 17.17 -9.37
CA ARG A 84 9.42 15.90 -9.15
C ARG A 84 8.82 15.17 -7.95
N THR A 85 8.52 13.89 -8.14
CA THR A 85 7.89 13.04 -7.13
C THR A 85 8.78 11.84 -6.84
N PHE A 86 9.00 11.56 -5.56
CA PHE A 86 9.82 10.45 -5.11
C PHE A 86 8.98 9.48 -4.26
N LEU A 87 9.12 8.19 -4.54
CA LEU A 87 8.50 7.10 -3.79
C LEU A 87 9.55 6.48 -2.86
N ARG A 88 9.29 6.45 -1.55
CA ARG A 88 10.20 5.87 -0.57
C ARG A 88 9.48 4.91 0.34
N GLU A 89 9.80 3.63 0.17
CA GLU A 89 9.25 2.53 0.94
C GLU A 89 10.21 2.13 2.06
N TYR A 90 9.66 1.89 3.24
CA TYR A 90 10.39 1.43 4.42
C TYR A 90 9.92 0.02 4.75
N ASN A 91 10.75 -0.96 4.37
CA ASN A 91 10.44 -2.35 4.63
C ASN A 91 10.46 -2.62 6.14
N HIS A 92 9.38 -3.22 6.64
CA HIS A 92 9.26 -3.59 8.04
C HIS A 92 10.30 -4.65 8.40
N ALA A 93 11.12 -4.37 9.41
CA ALA A 93 11.97 -5.36 10.05
C ALA A 93 11.54 -5.50 11.52
N PRO A 94 11.08 -6.67 11.95
CA PRO A 94 10.71 -6.89 13.34
C PRO A 94 11.96 -6.78 14.23
N PRO A 95 11.82 -6.28 15.48
CA PRO A 95 12.92 -6.21 16.43
C PRO A 95 13.54 -7.59 16.63
N THR A 96 14.87 -7.66 16.62
CA THR A 96 15.63 -8.91 16.74
C THR A 96 15.63 -9.45 18.18
N THR A 97 15.32 -8.58 19.15
CA THR A 97 15.28 -8.93 20.58
C THR A 97 14.09 -8.28 21.29
N LEU A 98 13.58 -8.94 22.33
CA LEU A 98 12.48 -8.42 23.16
C LEU A 98 12.82 -7.10 23.90
N LEU A 99 14.13 -6.79 24.03
CA LEU A 99 14.64 -5.59 24.68
C LEU A 99 14.66 -4.35 23.75
N GLU A 100 14.54 -4.53 22.42
CA GLU A 100 14.47 -3.43 21.45
C GLU A 100 13.13 -2.67 21.48
N GLY A 101 12.13 -3.16 22.22
CA GLY A 101 10.84 -2.51 22.32
C GLY A 101 10.17 -2.38 20.95
N ARG A 102 9.78 -1.15 20.57
CA ARG A 102 9.28 -0.86 19.22
C ARG A 102 10.47 -0.84 18.26
N GLY A 103 10.55 -1.80 17.35
CA GLY A 103 11.69 -1.96 16.44
C GLY A 103 12.03 -0.67 15.70
N THR A 104 13.32 -0.30 15.66
CA THR A 104 13.85 0.92 15.03
C THR A 104 13.66 0.95 13.51
N GLN A 105 13.21 -0.15 12.93
CA GLN A 105 12.92 -0.35 11.51
C GLN A 105 11.48 -0.80 11.26
N SER A 106 10.54 -0.47 12.17
CA SER A 106 9.14 -0.78 11.95
C SER A 106 8.60 -0.03 10.74
N GLY A 107 7.93 -0.77 9.84
CA GLY A 107 7.10 -0.22 8.76
C GLY A 107 5.61 -0.17 9.12
N ALA A 108 5.22 -0.41 10.38
CA ALA A 108 3.80 -0.43 10.77
C ALA A 108 3.24 1.00 10.85
N HIS A 109 1.97 1.16 10.53
CA HIS A 109 1.32 2.44 10.25
C HIS A 109 1.61 3.53 11.29
N VAL A 110 1.54 3.18 12.58
CA VAL A 110 1.81 4.09 13.70
C VAL A 110 3.29 4.12 14.06
N ASP A 111 3.95 2.95 14.10
CA ASP A 111 5.31 2.82 14.59
C ASP A 111 6.38 3.27 13.57
N ILE A 112 6.00 3.50 12.32
CA ILE A 112 6.89 4.03 11.28
C ILE A 112 7.48 5.40 11.67
N MET A 113 6.79 6.17 12.52
CA MET A 113 7.32 7.43 13.05
C MET A 113 8.58 7.25 13.89
N GLY A 114 8.85 6.05 14.40
CA GLY A 114 10.09 5.66 15.08
C GLY A 114 11.13 5.01 14.15
N ASN A 115 10.84 4.88 12.85
CA ASN A 115 11.75 4.26 11.89
C ASN A 115 12.95 5.18 11.61
N PHE A 116 14.16 4.73 11.93
CA PHE A 116 15.34 5.58 11.83
C PHE A 116 15.62 6.05 10.40
N ALA A 117 15.36 5.20 9.40
CA ALA A 117 15.61 5.54 8.00
C ALA A 117 14.60 6.59 7.50
N LEU A 118 13.34 6.51 7.95
CA LEU A 118 12.35 7.54 7.67
C LEU A 118 12.75 8.88 8.31
N ILE A 119 13.11 8.85 9.60
CA ILE A 119 13.51 10.04 10.34
C ILE A 119 14.73 10.69 9.67
N GLU A 120 15.73 9.89 9.28
CA GLU A 120 16.90 10.37 8.57
C GLU A 120 16.54 11.07 7.26
N ASP A 121 15.69 10.46 6.43
CA ASP A 121 15.24 11.07 5.18
C ASP A 121 14.48 12.38 5.41
N ILE A 122 13.57 12.43 6.40
CA ILE A 122 12.83 13.65 6.77
C ILE A 122 13.78 14.76 7.20
N ILE A 123 14.76 14.45 8.06
CA ILE A 123 15.74 15.44 8.55
C ILE A 123 16.60 15.96 7.40
N ARG A 124 17.07 15.07 6.51
CA ARG A 124 17.86 15.47 5.33
C ARG A 124 17.07 16.39 4.41
N VAL A 125 15.80 16.07 4.12
CA VAL A 125 14.92 16.93 3.32
C VAL A 125 14.68 18.27 4.01
N ALA A 126 14.42 18.27 5.32
CA ALA A 126 14.24 19.49 6.10
C ALA A 126 15.51 20.37 6.14
N ALA A 127 16.69 19.75 6.07
CA ALA A 127 17.99 20.43 5.96
C ALA A 127 18.30 20.92 4.53
N GLY A 128 17.42 20.69 3.57
CA GLY A 128 17.54 21.18 2.20
C GLY A 128 18.07 20.17 1.19
N ALA A 129 18.26 18.90 1.57
CA ALA A 129 18.60 17.85 0.62
C ALA A 129 17.46 17.62 -0.38
N THR A 130 17.82 17.46 -1.65
CA THR A 130 16.93 17.08 -2.74
C THR A 130 16.62 15.60 -2.71
N GLY A 131 15.57 15.18 -3.42
CA GLY A 131 15.21 13.77 -3.52
C GLY A 131 16.31 12.88 -4.09
N GLU A 132 17.12 13.39 -5.03
CA GLU A 132 18.27 12.67 -5.57
C GLU A 132 19.37 12.46 -4.52
N GLU A 133 19.62 13.46 -3.65
CA GLU A 133 20.65 13.40 -2.61
C GLU A 133 20.29 12.43 -1.47
N ILE A 134 19.00 12.18 -1.24
CA ILE A 134 18.55 11.11 -0.33
C ILE A 134 18.41 9.74 -1.02
N GLY A 135 18.82 9.63 -2.29
CA GLY A 135 18.89 8.37 -3.03
C GLY A 135 17.71 8.07 -3.96
N GLY A 136 16.87 9.06 -4.25
CA GLY A 136 15.79 8.95 -5.24
C GLY A 136 14.64 8.02 -4.80
N ASP A 137 14.06 7.31 -5.78
CA ASP A 137 13.04 6.31 -5.53
C ASP A 137 13.63 5.08 -4.82
N LYS A 138 13.02 4.68 -3.71
CA LYS A 138 13.32 3.47 -2.96
C LYS A 138 12.05 2.62 -2.90
N VAL A 139 12.03 1.52 -3.66
CA VAL A 139 10.83 0.68 -3.84
C VAL A 139 11.20 -0.78 -3.56
N HIS A 140 10.47 -1.40 -2.65
CA HIS A 140 10.59 -2.80 -2.24
C HIS A 140 9.41 -3.64 -2.74
N SER A 141 8.24 -3.02 -2.89
CA SER A 141 7.00 -3.66 -3.32
C SER A 141 6.92 -3.87 -4.84
N ASP A 142 5.96 -4.70 -5.25
CA ASP A 142 5.64 -4.96 -6.66
C ASP A 142 4.72 -3.86 -7.27
N ILE A 143 4.66 -2.66 -6.68
CA ILE A 143 3.67 -1.62 -7.04
C ILE A 143 3.65 -1.28 -8.54
N PHE A 144 4.80 -1.12 -9.19
CA PHE A 144 4.85 -0.82 -10.63
C PHE A 144 4.28 -1.94 -11.50
N LYS A 145 4.46 -3.20 -11.08
CA LYS A 145 3.93 -4.38 -11.76
C LYS A 145 2.41 -4.45 -11.59
N TRP A 146 1.90 -4.21 -10.38
CA TRP A 146 0.45 -4.14 -10.13
C TRP A 146 -0.22 -3.03 -10.93
N LEU A 147 0.39 -1.84 -10.97
CA LEU A 147 -0.11 -0.71 -11.75
C LEU A 147 -0.17 -1.03 -13.25
N THR A 148 0.88 -1.65 -13.79
CA THR A 148 0.92 -2.05 -15.20
C THR A 148 -0.24 -3.00 -15.51
N ARG A 149 -0.47 -3.99 -14.65
CA ARG A 149 -1.58 -4.94 -14.80
C ARG A 149 -2.95 -4.23 -14.75
N LEU A 150 -3.20 -3.41 -13.72
CA LEU A 150 -4.47 -2.69 -13.55
C LEU A 150 -4.80 -1.77 -14.72
N LEU A 151 -3.78 -1.10 -15.29
CA LEU A 151 -3.95 -0.21 -16.43
C LEU A 151 -4.18 -0.98 -17.73
N ASN A 152 -3.49 -2.11 -17.92
CA ASN A 152 -3.69 -2.97 -19.09
C ASN A 152 -5.07 -3.63 -19.09
N GLU A 153 -5.56 -4.09 -17.93
CA GLU A 153 -6.91 -4.65 -17.78
C GLU A 153 -8.00 -3.62 -18.10
N ARG A 154 -7.81 -2.35 -17.69
CA ARG A 154 -8.72 -1.26 -18.09
C ARG A 154 -8.67 -0.97 -19.59
N LEU A 155 -7.49 -0.96 -20.20
CA LEU A 155 -7.36 -0.71 -21.65
C LEU A 155 -7.94 -1.86 -22.49
N GLY A 156 -7.87 -3.11 -22.02
CA GLY A 156 -8.50 -4.26 -22.65
C GLY A 156 -10.04 -4.23 -22.64
N SER A 157 -10.64 -3.60 -21.62
CA SER A 157 -12.10 -3.44 -21.52
C SER A 157 -12.70 -2.32 -22.41
N VAL A 158 -11.87 -1.46 -23.00
CA VAL A 158 -12.32 -0.33 -23.85
C VAL A 158 -12.27 -0.65 -25.35
N GLY A 159 -11.79 -1.85 -25.73
CA GLY A 159 -11.60 -2.27 -27.12
C GLY A 159 -12.52 -3.40 -27.57
N ASN A 160 -13.85 -3.25 -27.51
CA ASN A 160 -14.72 -4.03 -28.40
C ASN A 160 -16.10 -3.36 -28.67
N PRO A 161 -16.22 -2.40 -29.60
CA PRO A 161 -17.49 -2.12 -30.24
C PRO A 161 -17.69 -3.12 -31.38
N GLN A 162 -18.08 -4.36 -31.06
CA GLN A 162 -18.53 -5.32 -32.07
C GLN A 162 -20.04 -5.19 -32.29
N HIS A 163 -20.37 -4.60 -33.44
CA HIS A 163 -21.53 -4.89 -34.29
C HIS A 163 -22.92 -5.01 -33.64
N SER A 164 -23.64 -3.89 -33.58
CA SER A 164 -25.10 -3.88 -33.76
C SER A 164 -25.40 -3.42 -35.19
N GLY A 165 -25.63 -4.38 -36.09
CA GLY A 165 -25.94 -4.12 -37.49
C GLY A 165 -26.34 -5.39 -38.21
N LEU A 166 -27.56 -5.86 -37.94
CA LEU A 166 -28.60 -6.30 -38.89
C LEU A 166 -29.76 -6.93 -38.09
#